data_AF-A0A7K4AKG2-F1
#
_entry.id   AF-A0A7K4AKG2-F1
#
_cell.length_a   1.000
_cell.length_b   1.000
_cell.length_c   1.000
_cell.angle_alpha   90.00
_cell.angle_beta   90.00
_cell.angle_gamma   90.00
#
_symmetry.space_group_name_H-M   'P 1'
#
loop_
_entity.id
_entity.type
_entity.pdbx_description
1 polymer ?
#
loop_
_entity_poly.entity_id
_entity_poly.type
_entity_poly.pdbx_seq_one_letter_code
_entity_poly.pdbx_strand_id
1 'polypeptide(L)'
;MLVGWGVGAVLLGSSIKAMPVMEEKIGRMNLKGQILLAALASFAIIALYLLGLAGTGAWQMPSAWEANALAATGEPIDPFRPVDAFCAAGMMLGISSGYAILKRRGGFLADGPLSRRLVRYLLGMIGVVLIWYGLKEAMQIEAADWALDYIRSMLAGLWVTLGAPLMFIGLGLAKKEQVDGQSAGGDP
;
A
#
# COMPACT_ATOMS: atom_id res chain seq x y z
N MET A 1 -21.44 -22.47 -13.30
CA MET A 1 -20.65 -22.67 -12.07
C MET A 1 -19.25 -23.22 -12.33
N LEU A 2 -19.06 -24.27 -13.15
CA LEU A 2 -17.74 -24.86 -13.42
C LEU A 2 -16.73 -23.95 -14.14
N VAL A 3 -17.20 -23.06 -15.03
CA VAL A 3 -16.33 -22.07 -15.72
C VAL A 3 -15.66 -21.12 -14.73
N GLY A 4 -16.38 -20.71 -13.68
CA GLY A 4 -15.83 -19.86 -12.62
C GLY A 4 -14.72 -20.55 -11.83
N TRP A 5 -14.87 -21.85 -11.55
CA TRP A 5 -13.82 -22.66 -10.93
C TRP A 5 -12.57 -22.79 -11.81
N GLY A 6 -12.76 -23.00 -13.12
CA GLY A 6 -11.65 -23.05 -14.08
C GLY A 6 -10.87 -21.73 -14.14
N VAL A 7 -11.57 -20.60 -14.25
CA VAL A 7 -10.94 -19.27 -14.26
C VAL A 7 -10.23 -19.00 -12.93
N GLY A 8 -10.87 -19.31 -11.80
CA GLY A 8 -10.27 -19.17 -10.47
C GLY A 8 -9.01 -20.00 -10.29
N ALA A 9 -9.02 -21.26 -10.73
CA ALA A 9 -7.85 -22.15 -10.66
C ALA A 9 -6.69 -21.64 -11.52
N VAL A 10 -6.97 -21.13 -12.72
CA VAL A 10 -5.95 -20.56 -13.61
C VAL A 10 -5.35 -19.28 -13.01
N LEU A 11 -6.18 -18.37 -12.49
CA LEU A 11 -5.71 -17.15 -11.83
C LEU A 11 -4.88 -17.45 -10.58
N LEU A 12 -5.31 -18.42 -9.77
CA LEU A 12 -4.56 -18.82 -8.59
C LEU A 12 -3.23 -19.47 -8.98
N GLY A 13 -3.25 -20.43 -9.91
CA GLY A 13 -2.04 -21.10 -10.38
C GLY A 13 -1.03 -20.13 -11.01
N SER A 14 -1.49 -19.16 -11.80
CA SER A 14 -0.62 -18.14 -12.38
C SER A 14 -0.05 -17.21 -11.31
N SER A 15 -0.85 -16.81 -10.32
CA SER A 15 -0.39 -15.97 -9.20
C SER A 15 0.66 -16.69 -8.35
N ILE A 16 0.44 -17.95 -7.99
CA ILE A 16 1.41 -18.75 -7.21
C ILE A 16 2.74 -18.88 -7.97
N LYS A 17 2.71 -19.03 -9.30
CA LYS A 17 3.92 -19.10 -10.11
C LYS A 17 4.61 -17.74 -10.27
N ALA A 18 3.83 -16.66 -10.34
CA ALA A 18 4.35 -15.30 -10.51
C ALA A 18 5.02 -14.78 -9.23
N MET A 19 4.47 -15.08 -8.05
CA MET A 19 4.98 -14.62 -6.75
C MET A 19 6.48 -14.86 -6.54
N PRO A 20 7.02 -16.09 -6.60
CA PRO A 20 8.44 -16.33 -6.33
C PRO A 20 9.34 -15.71 -7.39
N VAL A 21 8.90 -15.69 -8.66
CA VAL A 21 9.65 -15.06 -9.77
C VAL A 21 9.73 -13.54 -9.58
N MET A 22 8.63 -12.92 -9.15
CA MET A 22 8.59 -11.49 -8.85
C MET A 22 9.45 -11.18 -7.64
N GLU A 23 9.35 -11.95 -6.57
CA GLU A 23 10.16 -11.76 -5.36
C GLU A 23 11.65 -11.86 -5.65
N GLU A 24 12.07 -12.86 -6.44
CA GLU A 24 13.46 -13.01 -6.85
C GLU A 24 13.93 -11.83 -7.72
N LYS A 25 13.15 -11.47 -8.75
CA LYS A 25 13.50 -10.35 -9.65
C LYS A 25 13.59 -9.02 -8.91
N ILE A 26 12.61 -8.73 -8.07
CA ILE A 26 12.56 -7.50 -7.26
C ILE A 26 13.68 -7.52 -6.20
N GLY A 27 13.93 -8.67 -5.58
CA GLY A 27 15.00 -8.86 -4.60
C GLY A 27 16.40 -8.64 -5.17
N ARG A 28 16.60 -8.94 -6.47
CA ARG A 28 17.85 -8.64 -7.19
C ARG A 28 18.02 -7.16 -7.56
N MET A 29 16.95 -6.35 -7.51
CA MET A 29 17.03 -4.92 -7.80
C MET A 29 17.60 -4.14 -6.61
N ASN A 30 18.44 -3.15 -6.90
CA ASN A 30 18.87 -2.19 -5.89
C ASN A 30 17.71 -1.25 -5.50
N LEU A 31 17.83 -0.54 -4.38
CA LEU A 31 16.75 0.29 -3.80
C LEU A 31 16.10 1.25 -4.81
N LYS A 32 16.91 1.91 -5.64
CA LYS A 32 16.42 2.84 -6.68
C LYS A 32 15.52 2.12 -7.70
N GLY A 33 15.87 0.90 -8.08
CA GLY A 33 15.09 0.09 -9.03
C GLY A 33 13.75 -0.36 -8.43
N GLN A 34 13.73 -0.74 -7.15
CA GLN A 34 12.49 -1.09 -6.46
C GLN A 34 11.54 0.12 -6.33
N ILE A 35 12.07 1.30 -5.99
CA ILE A 35 11.27 2.54 -5.92
C ILE A 35 10.78 2.95 -7.31
N LEU A 36 11.62 2.85 -8.34
CA LEU A 36 11.22 3.15 -9.72
C LEU A 36 10.10 2.21 -10.19
N LEU A 37 10.22 0.92 -9.91
CA LEU A 37 9.18 -0.06 -10.23
C LEU A 37 7.87 0.24 -9.50
N ALA A 38 7.94 0.62 -8.21
CA ALA A 38 6.78 1.04 -7.44
C ALA A 38 6.11 2.30 -8.02
N ALA A 39 6.90 3.28 -8.47
CA ALA A 39 6.39 4.48 -9.13
C ALA A 39 5.73 4.15 -10.47
N LEU A 40 6.35 3.28 -11.28
CA LEU A 40 5.77 2.81 -12.53
C LEU A 40 4.45 2.05 -12.30
N ALA A 41 4.39 1.20 -11.28
CA ALA A 41 3.16 0.48 -10.91
C ALA A 41 2.05 1.44 -10.46
N SER A 42 2.39 2.45 -9.64
CA SER A 42 1.46 3.51 -9.22
C SER A 42 0.91 4.28 -10.43
N PHE A 43 1.79 4.73 -11.34
CA PHE A 43 1.35 5.40 -12.56
C PHE A 43 0.55 4.49 -13.50
N ALA A 44 0.85 3.19 -13.54
CA ALA A 44 0.06 2.23 -14.30
C ALA A 44 -1.37 2.12 -13.76
N ILE A 45 -1.59 2.17 -12.44
CA ILE A 45 -2.94 2.19 -11.85
C ILE A 45 -3.71 3.42 -12.33
N ILE A 46 -3.10 4.61 -12.25
CA ILE A 46 -3.72 5.86 -12.72
C ILE A 46 -3.99 5.80 -14.22
N ALA A 47 -3.03 5.31 -15.01
CA ALA A 47 -3.19 5.17 -16.46
C ALA A 47 -4.31 4.19 -16.82
N LEU A 48 -4.42 3.05 -16.14
CA LEU A 48 -5.52 2.09 -16.34
C LEU A 48 -6.88 2.71 -16.00
N TYR A 49 -6.96 3.49 -14.92
CA TYR A 49 -8.17 4.25 -14.58
C TYR A 49 -8.54 5.23 -15.69
N LEU A 50 -7.59 6.04 -16.16
CA LEU A 50 -7.82 7.02 -17.23
C LEU A 50 -8.18 6.35 -18.57
N LEU A 51 -7.57 5.21 -18.89
CA LEU A 51 -7.91 4.42 -20.07
C LEU A 51 -9.31 3.81 -19.94
N GLY A 52 -9.70 3.35 -18.75
CA GLY A 52 -11.05 2.90 -18.46
C GLY A 52 -12.07 4.02 -18.71
N LEU A 53 -11.80 5.21 -18.17
CA LEU A 53 -12.65 6.39 -18.34
C LEU A 53 -12.72 6.85 -19.82
N ALA A 54 -11.61 6.79 -20.56
CA ALA A 54 -11.61 7.08 -21.99
C ALA A 54 -12.39 6.01 -22.79
N GLY A 55 -12.35 4.76 -22.35
CA GLY A 55 -13.03 3.63 -22.98
C GLY A 55 -14.54 3.57 -22.74
N THR A 56 -15.06 4.25 -21.71
CA THR A 56 -16.50 4.25 -21.41
C THR A 56 -17.33 5.14 -22.36
N GLY A 57 -16.71 6.09 -23.06
CA GLY A 57 -17.39 6.92 -24.05
C GLY A 57 -18.65 7.61 -23.50
N ALA A 58 -19.81 7.38 -24.14
CA ALA A 58 -21.11 7.92 -23.73
C ALA A 58 -21.92 6.98 -22.80
N TRP A 59 -21.30 5.91 -22.29
CA TRP A 59 -21.97 5.01 -21.37
C TRP A 59 -22.32 5.77 -20.08
N GLN A 60 -23.61 5.78 -19.74
CA GLN A 60 -24.11 6.28 -18.47
C GLN A 60 -24.66 5.11 -17.67
N MET A 61 -24.46 5.17 -16.36
CA MET A 61 -24.98 4.15 -15.46
C MET A 61 -26.51 4.11 -15.54
N PRO A 62 -27.14 2.95 -15.78
CA PRO A 62 -28.60 2.83 -15.79
C PRO A 62 -29.19 3.23 -14.44
N SER A 63 -30.26 4.04 -14.45
CA SER A 63 -30.92 4.52 -13.23
C SER A 63 -31.44 3.40 -12.32
N ALA A 64 -31.78 2.24 -12.88
CA ALA A 64 -32.15 1.06 -12.11
C ALA A 64 -30.99 0.54 -11.23
N TRP A 65 -29.74 0.64 -11.69
CA TRP A 65 -28.57 0.23 -10.92
C TRP A 65 -28.27 1.21 -9.80
N GLU A 66 -28.43 2.50 -10.08
CA GLU A 66 -28.30 3.57 -9.08
C GLU A 66 -29.35 3.41 -7.97
N ALA A 67 -30.62 3.19 -8.33
CA ALA A 67 -31.69 2.96 -7.36
C ALA A 67 -31.47 1.70 -6.52
N ASN A 68 -31.01 0.62 -7.15
CA ASN A 68 -30.68 -0.62 -6.42
C ASN A 68 -29.48 -0.46 -5.50
N ALA A 69 -28.44 0.26 -5.93
CA ALA A 69 -27.28 0.54 -5.10
C ALA A 69 -27.69 1.39 -3.88
N LEU A 70 -28.43 2.48 -4.10
CA LEU A 70 -28.93 3.31 -3.02
C LEU A 70 -29.81 2.53 -2.03
N ALA A 71 -30.67 1.64 -2.52
CA ALA A 71 -31.49 0.77 -1.66
C ALA A 71 -30.66 -0.23 -0.84
N ALA A 72 -29.50 -0.67 -1.34
CA ALA A 72 -28.65 -1.66 -0.68
C ALA A 72 -27.61 -1.03 0.27
N THR A 73 -26.99 0.09 -0.12
CA THR A 73 -25.89 0.72 0.62
C THR A 73 -26.33 1.95 1.41
N GLY A 74 -27.47 2.56 1.07
CA GLY A 74 -27.93 3.83 1.64
C GLY A 74 -27.18 5.07 1.14
N GLU A 75 -26.21 4.90 0.23
CA GLU A 75 -25.36 5.97 -0.30
C GLU A 75 -25.29 5.88 -1.84
N PRO A 76 -25.30 7.01 -2.57
CA PRO A 76 -25.10 7.01 -4.02
C PRO A 76 -23.74 6.40 -4.39
N ILE A 77 -23.74 5.53 -5.40
CA ILE A 77 -22.50 5.03 -5.99
C ILE A 77 -22.06 5.97 -7.11
N ASP A 78 -20.78 6.34 -7.11
CA ASP A 78 -20.16 7.04 -8.23
C ASP A 78 -19.03 6.14 -8.78
N PRO A 79 -19.26 5.45 -9.91
CA PRO A 79 -18.29 4.52 -10.50
C PRO A 79 -17.01 5.19 -11.01
N PHE A 80 -17.04 6.51 -11.23
CA PHE A 80 -15.96 7.26 -11.86
C PHE A 80 -15.26 8.18 -10.86
N ARG A 81 -15.30 7.84 -9.57
CA ARG A 81 -14.62 8.58 -8.52
C ARG A 81 -13.10 8.50 -8.72
N PRO A 82 -12.42 9.61 -9.04
CA PRO A 82 -10.97 9.59 -9.22
C PRO A 82 -10.24 9.30 -7.91
N VAL A 83 -10.81 9.73 -6.77
CA VAL A 83 -10.19 9.58 -5.45
C VAL A 83 -9.76 8.14 -5.15
N ASP A 84 -10.53 7.14 -5.59
CA ASP A 84 -10.24 5.73 -5.28
C ASP A 84 -8.99 5.24 -6.03
N ALA A 85 -8.87 5.57 -7.31
CA ALA A 85 -7.72 5.21 -8.13
C ALA A 85 -6.44 5.91 -7.65
N PHE A 86 -6.54 7.20 -7.31
CA PHE A 86 -5.41 7.99 -6.81
C PHE A 86 -4.98 7.55 -5.40
N CYS A 87 -5.91 7.22 -4.51
CA CYS A 87 -5.60 6.63 -3.21
C CYS A 87 -4.87 5.29 -3.35
N ALA A 88 -5.38 4.39 -4.20
CA ALA A 88 -4.76 3.08 -4.44
C ALA A 88 -3.34 3.22 -5.02
N ALA A 89 -3.16 4.10 -6.01
CA ALA A 89 -1.86 4.38 -6.60
C ALA A 89 -0.86 4.96 -5.58
N GLY A 90 -1.29 5.97 -4.81
CA GLY A 90 -0.48 6.56 -3.75
C GLY A 90 -0.06 5.53 -2.71
N MET A 91 -1.01 4.75 -2.21
CA MET A 91 -0.74 3.70 -1.23
C MET A 91 0.22 2.63 -1.77
N MET A 92 0.06 2.21 -3.03
CA MET A 92 0.97 1.25 -3.69
C MET A 92 2.42 1.76 -3.70
N LEU A 93 2.63 3.04 -4.05
CA LEU A 93 3.95 3.65 -4.02
C LEU A 93 4.50 3.75 -2.59
N GLY A 94 3.68 4.25 -1.65
CA GLY A 94 4.07 4.44 -0.25
C GLY A 94 4.50 3.14 0.43
N ILE A 95 3.67 2.09 0.32
CA ILE A 95 3.93 0.77 0.93
C ILE A 95 5.17 0.14 0.30
N SER A 96 5.25 0.11 -1.03
CA SER A 96 6.35 -0.58 -1.74
C SER A 96 7.69 0.11 -1.48
N SER A 97 7.73 1.44 -1.54
CA SER A 97 8.95 2.20 -1.27
C SER A 97 9.35 2.12 0.21
N GLY A 98 8.40 2.20 1.14
CA GLY A 98 8.69 2.07 2.56
C GLY A 98 9.20 0.68 2.94
N TYR A 99 8.59 -0.38 2.40
CA TYR A 99 9.07 -1.75 2.58
C TYR A 99 10.49 -1.95 2.02
N ALA A 100 10.77 -1.45 0.81
CA ALA A 100 12.10 -1.53 0.19
C ALA A 100 13.18 -0.84 1.05
N ILE A 101 12.87 0.33 1.61
CA ILE A 101 13.78 1.07 2.50
C ILE A 101 13.96 0.32 3.83
N LEU A 102 12.88 -0.19 4.42
CA LEU A 102 12.92 -0.91 5.69
C LEU A 102 13.74 -2.21 5.55
N LYS A 103 13.52 -2.97 4.48
CA LYS A 103 14.28 -4.19 4.18
C LYS A 103 15.77 -3.90 4.08
N ARG A 104 16.17 -2.81 3.42
CA ARG A 104 17.57 -2.36 3.35
C ARG A 104 18.16 -1.97 4.71
N ARG A 105 17.35 -1.49 5.65
CA ARG A 105 17.79 -1.09 7.01
C ARG A 105 17.88 -2.25 8.02
N GLY A 106 17.71 -3.49 7.57
CA GLY A 106 17.86 -4.68 8.42
C GLY A 106 16.55 -5.25 8.93
N GLY A 107 15.44 -5.02 8.20
CA GLY A 107 14.17 -5.67 8.47
C GLY A 107 13.50 -5.25 9.79
N PHE A 108 12.39 -5.90 10.11
CA PHE A 108 11.65 -5.67 11.34
C PHE A 108 11.09 -7.01 11.83
N LEU A 109 11.58 -7.48 12.98
CA LEU A 109 11.00 -8.63 13.66
C LEU A 109 9.87 -8.14 14.56
N ALA A 110 8.65 -8.63 14.27
CA ALA A 110 7.45 -8.22 14.98
C ALA A 110 7.30 -8.91 16.36
N ASP A 111 8.25 -9.73 16.79
CA ASP A 111 8.16 -10.46 18.05
C ASP A 111 8.17 -9.55 19.28
N GLY A 112 7.35 -9.91 20.26
CA GLY A 112 7.23 -9.19 21.52
C GLY A 112 5.89 -9.40 22.25
N PRO A 113 5.84 -9.09 23.56
CA PRO A 113 4.66 -9.23 24.40
C PRO A 113 3.48 -8.36 23.91
N LEU A 114 2.26 -8.77 24.28
CA LEU A 114 1.00 -8.15 23.86
C LEU A 114 0.94 -6.63 24.10
N SER A 115 1.52 -6.16 25.21
CA SER A 115 1.63 -4.73 25.54
C SER A 115 2.43 -3.95 24.50
N ARG A 116 3.53 -4.51 23.98
CA ARG A 116 4.31 -3.88 22.91
C ARG A 116 3.55 -3.86 21.58
N ARG A 117 2.73 -4.88 21.29
CA ARG A 117 1.85 -4.88 20.11
C ARG A 117 0.81 -3.77 20.19
N LEU A 118 0.24 -3.52 21.36
CA LEU A 118 -0.76 -2.46 21.56
C LEU A 118 -0.15 -1.06 21.38
N VAL A 119 1.02 -0.80 21.96
CA VAL A 119 1.73 0.48 21.77
C VAL A 119 2.07 0.70 20.30
N ARG A 120 2.50 -0.35 19.59
CA ARG A 120 2.78 -0.27 18.15
C ARG A 120 1.53 0.10 17.35
N TYR A 121 0.41 -0.52 17.65
CA TYR A 121 -0.87 -0.22 17.01
C TYR A 121 -1.28 1.24 17.24
N LEU A 122 -1.22 1.72 18.49
CA LEU A 122 -1.57 3.09 18.83
C LEU A 122 -0.66 4.12 18.14
N LEU A 123 0.65 3.91 18.13
CA LEU A 123 1.58 4.81 17.43
C LEU A 123 1.33 4.82 15.91
N GLY A 124 1.05 3.65 15.32
CA GLY A 124 0.68 3.52 13.93
C GLY A 124 -0.56 4.36 13.61
N MET A 125 -1.62 4.16 14.40
CA MET A 125 -2.88 4.90 14.27
C MET A 125 -2.69 6.42 14.43
N ILE A 126 -1.95 6.86 15.45
CA ILE A 126 -1.70 8.29 15.68
C ILE A 126 -1.03 8.91 14.45
N GLY A 127 0.00 8.27 13.89
CA GLY A 127 0.68 8.83 12.72
C GLY A 127 -0.20 8.86 11.48
N VAL A 128 -1.06 7.85 11.27
CA VAL A 128 -2.05 7.88 10.17
C VAL A 128 -3.01 9.06 10.36
N VAL A 129 -3.56 9.26 11.56
CA VAL A 129 -4.44 10.40 11.87
C VAL A 129 -3.73 11.72 11.62
N LEU A 130 -2.49 11.88 12.09
CA LEU A 130 -1.71 13.10 11.86
C LEU A 130 -1.47 13.39 10.38
N ILE A 131 -1.23 12.36 9.55
CA ILE A 131 -1.05 12.53 8.10
C ILE A 131 -2.36 12.98 7.44
N TRP A 132 -3.48 12.37 7.82
CA TRP A 132 -4.79 12.68 7.25
C TRP A 132 -5.26 14.09 7.60
N TYR A 133 -5.17 14.50 8.86
CA TYR A 133 -5.63 15.82 9.31
C TYR A 133 -4.57 16.91 9.08
N GLY A 134 -3.30 16.64 9.37
CA GLY A 134 -2.24 17.64 9.30
C GLY A 134 -1.97 18.17 7.90
N LEU A 135 -2.09 17.33 6.87
CA LEU A 135 -1.83 17.77 5.50
C LEU A 135 -2.95 18.63 4.93
N LYS A 136 -4.20 18.42 5.36
CA LYS A 136 -5.36 19.25 4.95
C LYS A 136 -5.23 20.67 5.50
N GLU A 137 -4.89 20.76 6.78
CA GLU A 137 -4.85 22.02 7.50
C GLU A 137 -3.61 22.86 7.15
N ALA A 138 -2.48 22.20 6.88
CA ALA A 138 -1.22 22.87 6.54
C ALA A 138 -1.21 23.50 5.14
N MET A 139 -1.88 22.89 4.15
CA MET A 139 -1.83 23.39 2.78
C MET A 139 -2.91 24.41 2.45
N GLN A 140 -4.08 24.41 3.11
CA GLN A 140 -5.19 25.34 2.79
C GLN A 140 -5.53 25.36 1.27
N ILE A 141 -5.31 24.25 0.57
CA ILE A 141 -5.51 24.14 -0.87
C ILE A 141 -6.90 23.54 -1.11
N GLU A 142 -7.78 24.29 -1.78
CA GLU A 142 -9.07 23.81 -2.31
C GLU A 142 -8.92 23.18 -3.72
N ALA A 143 -7.79 23.42 -4.40
CA ALA A 143 -7.57 22.98 -5.78
C ALA A 143 -6.76 21.67 -5.85
N ALA A 144 -7.36 20.64 -6.49
CA ALA A 144 -6.82 19.29 -6.74
C ALA A 144 -6.91 18.31 -5.55
N ASP A 145 -8.15 18.09 -5.07
CA ASP A 145 -8.49 17.12 -4.01
C ASP A 145 -7.87 15.73 -4.26
N TRP A 146 -7.91 15.24 -5.50
CA TRP A 146 -7.35 13.93 -5.87
C TRP A 146 -5.82 13.84 -5.79
N ALA A 147 -5.09 14.93 -6.05
CA ALA A 147 -3.64 14.96 -5.93
C ALA A 147 -3.22 14.95 -4.45
N LEU A 148 -3.98 15.66 -3.61
CA LEU A 148 -3.79 15.66 -2.17
C LEU A 148 -4.08 14.28 -1.58
N ASP A 149 -5.13 13.61 -2.04
CA ASP A 149 -5.48 12.25 -1.62
C ASP A 149 -4.44 11.20 -2.06
N TYR A 150 -3.84 11.37 -3.24
CA TYR A 150 -2.68 10.59 -3.66
C TYR A 150 -1.50 10.75 -2.68
N ILE A 151 -1.14 12.00 -2.36
CA ILE A 151 -0.01 12.30 -1.48
C ILE A 151 -0.29 11.78 -0.06
N ARG A 152 -1.50 12.00 0.48
CA ARG A 152 -1.91 11.47 1.79
C ARG A 152 -1.79 9.96 1.83
N SER A 153 -2.30 9.28 0.82
CA SER A 153 -2.27 7.81 0.72
C SER A 153 -0.85 7.28 0.59
N MET A 154 0.00 7.97 -0.17
CA MET A 154 1.43 7.67 -0.28
C MET A 154 2.16 7.82 1.05
N LEU A 155 1.95 8.95 1.74
CA LEU A 155 2.55 9.20 3.05
C LEU A 155 2.05 8.22 4.10
N ALA A 156 0.76 7.89 4.10
CA ALA A 156 0.18 6.91 5.00
C ALA A 156 0.80 5.52 4.78
N GLY A 157 0.89 5.07 3.52
CA GLY A 157 1.54 3.81 3.17
C GLY A 157 3.02 3.77 3.59
N LEU A 158 3.74 4.86 3.35
CA LEU A 158 5.14 5.02 3.75
C LEU A 158 5.29 5.02 5.29
N TRP A 159 4.39 5.70 6.00
CA TRP A 159 4.39 5.74 7.46
C TRP A 159 4.16 4.35 8.06
N VAL A 160 3.16 3.62 7.58
CA VAL A 160 2.82 2.28 8.09
C VAL A 160 3.98 1.29 7.85
N THR A 161 4.65 1.38 6.70
CA THR A 161 5.70 0.43 6.32
C THR A 161 7.10 0.81 6.74
N LEU A 162 7.39 2.10 6.96
CA LEU A 162 8.72 2.59 7.31
C LEU A 162 8.71 3.41 8.59
N GLY A 163 7.87 4.44 8.66
CA GLY A 163 7.84 5.40 9.77
C GLY A 163 7.57 4.75 11.13
N ALA A 164 6.48 3.99 11.23
CA ALA A 164 6.09 3.31 12.45
C ALA A 164 7.14 2.26 12.91
N PRO A 165 7.62 1.35 12.03
CA PRO A 165 8.71 0.43 12.38
C PRO A 165 9.99 1.11 12.89
N LEU A 166 10.40 2.22 12.26
CA LEU A 166 11.57 2.98 12.71
C LEU A 166 11.38 3.60 14.09
N MET A 167 10.19 4.14 14.38
CA MET A 167 9.86 4.65 15.71
C MET A 167 9.90 3.53 16.76
N PHE A 168 9.43 2.31 16.43
CA PHE A 168 9.50 1.17 17.35
C PHE A 168 10.93 0.73 17.66
N ILE A 169 11.80 0.74 16.64
CA ILE A 169 13.23 0.42 16.82
C ILE A 169 13.90 1.52 17.65
N GLY A 170 13.62 2.80 17.37
CA GLY A 170 14.17 3.94 18.10
C GLY A 170 13.74 3.98 19.58
N LEU A 171 12.53 3.55 19.88
CA LEU A 171 11.99 3.46 21.25
C LEU A 171 12.37 2.16 21.98
N GLY A 172 13.20 1.30 21.37
CA GLY A 172 13.63 0.02 21.98
C GLY A 172 12.52 -1.03 22.12
N LEU A 173 11.38 -0.82 21.43
CA LEU A 173 10.22 -1.71 21.47
C LEU A 173 10.35 -2.90 20.51
N ALA A 174 11.36 -2.93 19.63
CA ALA A 174 11.66 -4.01 18.71
C ALA A 174 13.18 -4.26 18.62
N LYS A 175 13.60 -5.53 18.51
CA LYS A 175 14.99 -5.89 18.16
C LYS A 175 15.13 -5.86 16.63
N LYS A 176 16.26 -5.34 16.14
CA LYS A 176 16.63 -5.50 14.72
C LYS A 176 16.82 -6.98 14.41
N GLU A 177 16.50 -7.39 13.20
CA GLU A 177 16.83 -8.72 12.70
C GLU A 177 18.37 -8.82 12.62
N GLN A 178 18.99 -9.36 13.67
CA GLN A 178 20.40 -9.75 13.61
C GLN A 178 20.48 -10.92 12.64
N VAL A 179 21.07 -10.67 11.47
CA VAL A 179 21.56 -11.75 10.61
C VAL A 179 22.68 -12.41 11.40
N ASP A 180 22.38 -13.54 12.05
CA ASP A 180 23.34 -14.38 12.76
C ASP A 180 24.41 -14.87 11.77
N GLY A 181 25.51 -14.12 11.73
CA GLY A 181 26.79 -14.51 11.12
C GLY A 181 27.88 -14.66 12.16
N GLN A 182 27.54 -14.99 13.41
CA GLN A 182 28.51 -15.03 14.51
C GLN A 182 28.31 -16.28 15.38
N SER A 183 28.62 -17.44 14.81
CA SER A 183 28.82 -18.69 15.56
C SER A 183 29.75 -19.64 14.82
N ALA A 184 31.05 -19.34 14.86
CA ALA A 184 32.11 -20.35 15.04
C ALA A 184 33.48 -19.66 15.08
N GLY A 185 34.06 -19.58 16.27
CA GLY A 185 35.42 -19.09 16.49
C GLY A 185 35.58 -18.61 17.91
N GLY A 186 35.46 -19.53 18.87
CA GLY A 186 35.88 -19.26 20.25
C GLY A 186 37.41 -19.13 20.30
N ASP A 187 37.86 -18.02 20.87
CA ASP A 187 39.23 -17.77 21.37
C ASP A 187 39.62 -18.79 22.48
N PRO A 188 40.88 -18.81 22.96
CA PRO A 188 42.16 -18.38 22.37
C PRO A 188 43.18 -19.54 22.18
#